data_AF-P9WIF4-F1
#
_entry.id   AF-P9WIF4-F1
#
_cell.length_a   1.000
_cell.length_b   1.000
_cell.length_c   1.000
_cell.angle_alpha   90.00
_cell.angle_beta   90.00
_cell.angle_gamma   90.00
#
_symmetry.space_group_name_H-M   'P 1'
#
loop_
_entity.id
_entity.type
_entity.pdbx_description
1 polymer ?
#
loop_
_entity_poly.entity_id
_entity_poly.type
_entity_poly.pdbx_seq_one_letter_code
_entity_poly.pdbx_strand_id
1 'polypeptide(L)'
;MSFVVTIPEALAAVATDLAGIGSTIGTANAAAAVPTTTVLAAAADEVSAAMAALFSGHAQAYQALSAQAALFHEQFVRALTAGAGSYAAAEAASAAPLEGVLDVINAPALALLGRPLIGNGANGAPGTGANGGDGGILIGNGGAGGSGAAGMPGGNGGAAGLFGNGGAGGAGGNVASGTAGFGGAGGAGGNGGLLFGAGGAGGVGGLAADAGDGGAGGDGGLFFGVGGAGGAGGTGTNVTGGAGGAGGNGGLLFGAGGVGGVGGDGVAFLGTAPGGPGGAGGAGGLFGVGGAGGAGGIGLVGNGGAGGSGGSALLWGDGGAGGAGGVGSTTGGAGGAGGNAGLLVGAGGAGGAGALGGGATGVGGAGGNGGTAGLLFGAGGAGGAGGFGFGGAGGAGGLGGKAGLIGDGGDGGAGGNGTGAKGGDGGAGGGAILVGNGGNGGNAGSGTPNGSAGTGGAGGLLGKNGMNGLP
;
A
#
# COMPACT_ATOMS: atom_id res chain seq x y z
N MET A 1 -24.46 16.68 30.11
CA MET A 1 -23.06 16.34 30.45
C MET A 1 -22.32 16.14 29.15
N SER A 2 -21.17 16.80 28.95
CA SER A 2 -20.31 16.54 27.80
C SER A 2 -19.48 15.30 28.06
N PHE A 3 -19.57 14.30 27.18
CA PHE A 3 -18.65 13.17 27.22
C PHE A 3 -17.36 13.56 26.49
N VAL A 4 -16.22 13.30 27.11
CA VAL A 4 -14.92 13.38 26.45
C VAL A 4 -14.57 11.96 26.05
N VAL A 5 -14.50 11.70 24.75
CA VAL A 5 -14.06 10.41 24.21
C VAL A 5 -12.64 10.61 23.69
N THR A 6 -11.71 9.80 24.18
CA THR A 6 -10.31 9.79 23.71
C THR A 6 -9.91 8.38 23.33
N ILE A 7 -8.92 8.26 22.45
CA ILE A 7 -8.26 7.00 22.13
C ILE A 7 -6.83 7.14 22.63
N PRO A 8 -6.49 6.68 23.85
CA PRO A 8 -5.17 6.88 24.45
C PRO A 8 -4.03 6.38 23.56
N GLU A 9 -4.25 5.27 22.84
CA GLU A 9 -3.30 4.69 21.90
C GLU A 9 -3.03 5.61 20.71
N ALA A 10 -4.07 6.26 20.18
CA ALA A 10 -3.91 7.22 19.08
C ALA A 10 -3.12 8.46 19.55
N LEU A 11 -3.37 8.92 20.77
CA LEU A 11 -2.62 10.02 21.37
C LEU A 11 -1.13 9.65 21.59
N ALA A 12 -0.86 8.42 22.03
CA ALA A 12 0.50 7.91 22.19
C ALA A 12 1.23 7.75 20.85
N ALA A 13 0.53 7.27 19.81
CA ALA A 13 1.06 7.19 18.46
C ALA A 13 1.41 8.58 17.92
N VAL A 14 0.49 9.55 18.05
CA VAL A 14 0.73 10.94 17.65
C VAL A 14 1.91 11.56 18.41
N ALA A 15 2.07 11.28 19.71
CA ALA A 15 3.21 11.76 20.47
C ALA A 15 4.54 11.18 19.97
N THR A 16 4.54 9.91 19.55
CA THR A 16 5.70 9.23 18.97
C THR A 16 6.06 9.83 17.60
N ASP A 17 5.06 10.04 16.74
CA ASP A 17 5.25 10.66 15.42
C ASP A 17 5.81 12.09 15.56
N LEU A 18 5.27 12.87 16.49
CA LEU A 18 5.77 14.21 16.79
C LEU A 18 7.21 14.18 17.31
N ALA A 19 7.59 13.19 18.13
CA ALA A 19 8.98 13.02 18.54
C ALA A 19 9.90 12.74 17.34
N GLY A 20 9.46 11.91 16.39
CA GLY A 20 10.17 11.63 15.14
C GLY A 20 10.34 12.87 14.25
N ILE A 21 9.29 13.68 14.11
CA ILE A 21 9.35 14.97 13.40
C ILE A 21 10.36 15.91 14.07
N GLY A 22 10.32 16.01 15.39
CA GLY A 22 11.27 16.82 16.16
C GLY A 22 12.73 16.39 15.94
N SER A 23 12.99 15.08 15.93
CA SER A 23 14.32 14.53 15.63
C SER A 23 14.80 14.85 14.21
N THR A 24 13.91 14.73 13.23
CA THR A 24 14.22 15.03 11.81
C THR A 24 14.56 16.51 11.62
N ILE A 25 13.73 17.40 12.17
CA ILE A 25 13.96 18.85 12.12
C ILE A 25 15.25 19.21 12.87
N GLY A 26 15.47 18.64 14.06
CA GLY A 26 16.69 18.87 14.84
C GLY A 26 17.96 18.49 14.08
N THR A 27 17.94 17.34 13.41
CA THR A 27 19.06 16.88 12.56
C THR A 27 19.32 17.85 11.40
N ALA A 28 18.27 18.26 10.69
CA ALA A 28 18.40 19.22 9.58
C ALA A 28 18.92 20.59 10.05
N ASN A 29 18.41 21.07 11.19
CA ASN A 29 18.85 22.35 11.76
C ASN A 29 20.32 22.31 12.20
N ALA A 30 20.76 21.20 12.83
CA ALA A 30 22.16 21.02 13.22
C ALA A 30 23.10 21.00 12.00
N ALA A 31 22.70 20.33 10.91
CA ALA A 31 23.47 20.30 9.67
C ALA A 31 23.60 21.70 9.04
N ALA A 32 22.58 22.55 9.14
CA ALA A 32 22.59 23.91 8.60
C ALA A 32 23.31 24.95 9.47
N ALA A 33 23.57 24.66 10.75
CA ALA A 33 24.06 25.64 11.71
C ALA A 33 25.43 26.24 11.34
N VAL A 34 26.44 25.40 11.09
CA VAL A 34 27.80 25.89 10.78
C VAL A 34 27.85 26.63 9.45
N PRO A 35 27.36 26.08 8.32
CA PRO A 35 27.44 26.76 7.02
C PRO A 35 26.76 28.14 6.98
N THR A 36 25.75 28.37 7.82
CA THR A 36 24.98 29.63 7.82
C THR A 36 25.45 30.63 8.87
N THR A 37 26.11 30.21 9.95
CA THR A 37 26.58 31.12 11.01
C THR A 37 28.03 31.58 10.83
N THR A 38 28.78 30.94 9.92
CA THR A 38 30.17 31.30 9.60
C THR A 38 30.29 31.75 8.14
N VAL A 39 29.40 32.63 7.68
CA VAL A 39 29.45 33.15 6.31
C VAL A 39 30.69 34.04 6.18
N LEU A 40 31.52 33.78 5.18
CA LEU A 40 32.71 34.56 4.87
C LEU A 40 32.37 35.73 3.94
N ALA A 41 33.06 36.86 4.12
CA ALA A 41 32.98 37.99 3.20
C ALA A 41 33.47 37.57 1.81
N ALA A 42 32.74 37.96 0.75
CA ALA A 42 33.11 37.62 -0.62
C ALA A 42 34.38 38.36 -1.11
N ALA A 43 34.65 39.53 -0.55
CA ALA A 43 35.85 40.34 -0.81
C ALA A 43 36.27 41.13 0.44
N ALA A 44 37.49 41.67 0.42
CA ALA A 44 38.10 42.43 1.52
C ALA A 44 37.66 43.91 1.50
N ASP A 45 36.35 44.14 1.39
CA ASP A 45 35.72 45.45 1.43
C ASP A 45 34.65 45.51 2.53
N GLU A 46 34.31 46.71 2.94
CA GLU A 46 33.38 46.94 4.05
C GLU A 46 31.96 46.45 3.74
N VAL A 47 31.54 46.47 2.48
CA VAL A 47 30.19 46.01 2.07
C VAL A 47 30.10 44.49 2.14
N SER A 48 31.09 43.78 1.59
CA SER A 48 31.18 42.31 1.68
C SER A 48 31.24 41.83 3.12
N ALA A 49 32.03 42.50 3.97
CA ALA A 49 32.10 42.19 5.40
C ALA A 49 30.77 42.43 6.11
N ALA A 50 30.10 43.55 5.83
CA ALA A 50 28.79 43.86 6.41
C ALA A 50 27.70 42.86 5.97
N MET A 51 27.70 42.43 4.71
CA MET A 51 26.74 41.43 4.21
C MET A 51 26.96 40.05 4.84
N ALA A 52 28.20 39.58 4.93
CA ALA A 52 28.52 38.33 5.60
C ALA A 52 28.14 38.36 7.10
N ALA A 53 28.38 39.48 7.77
CA ALA A 53 27.97 39.71 9.15
C ALA A 53 26.44 39.70 9.30
N LEU A 54 25.69 40.31 8.37
CA LEU A 54 24.23 40.30 8.38
C LEU A 54 23.66 38.87 8.26
N PHE A 55 24.13 38.08 7.29
CA PHE A 55 23.66 36.70 7.11
C PHE A 55 24.05 35.81 8.30
N SER A 56 25.29 35.92 8.78
CA SER A 56 25.74 35.18 9.96
C SER A 56 24.93 35.55 11.21
N GLY A 57 24.65 36.83 11.42
CA GLY A 57 23.82 37.33 12.52
C GLY A 57 22.37 36.84 12.43
N HIS A 58 21.78 36.83 11.22
CA HIS A 58 20.46 36.26 11.00
C HIS A 58 20.42 34.76 11.31
N ALA A 59 21.43 34.00 10.85
CA ALA A 59 21.54 32.58 11.14
C ALA A 59 21.70 32.30 12.64
N GLN A 60 22.48 33.11 13.37
CA GLN A 60 22.60 32.99 14.82
C GLN A 60 21.26 33.23 15.53
N ALA A 61 20.50 34.24 15.10
CA ALA A 61 19.16 34.49 15.63
C ALA A 61 18.20 33.33 15.30
N TYR A 62 18.29 32.76 14.10
CA TYR A 62 17.54 31.57 13.70
C TYR A 62 17.89 30.35 14.57
N GLN A 63 19.18 30.13 14.87
CA GLN A 63 19.61 29.03 15.73
C GLN A 63 19.10 29.20 17.17
N ALA A 64 19.13 30.41 17.72
CA ALA A 64 18.57 30.68 19.04
C ALA A 64 17.05 30.43 19.09
N LEU A 65 16.30 30.88 18.08
CA LEU A 65 14.86 30.61 17.97
C LEU A 65 14.57 29.12 17.78
N SER A 66 15.36 28.43 16.96
CA SER A 66 15.20 26.99 16.71
C SER A 66 15.45 26.16 17.97
N ALA A 67 16.41 26.56 18.81
CA ALA A 67 16.63 25.94 20.11
C ALA A 67 15.41 26.15 21.05
N GLN A 68 14.83 27.34 21.05
CA GLN A 68 13.60 27.61 21.84
C GLN A 68 12.40 26.80 21.33
N ALA A 69 12.24 26.70 20.01
CA ALA A 69 11.20 25.90 19.38
C ALA A 69 11.35 24.41 19.70
N ALA A 70 12.59 23.89 19.71
CA ALA A 70 12.87 22.50 20.10
C ALA A 70 12.48 22.22 21.56
N LEU A 71 12.77 23.14 22.50
CA LEU A 71 12.36 23.00 23.90
C LEU A 71 10.84 23.02 24.07
N PHE A 72 10.14 23.91 23.35
CA PHE A 72 8.68 23.94 23.34
C PHE A 72 8.11 22.62 22.78
N HIS A 73 8.69 22.13 21.68
CA HIS A 73 8.29 20.86 21.06
C HIS A 73 8.45 19.68 22.03
N GLU A 74 9.58 19.59 22.73
CA GLU A 74 9.79 18.56 23.76
C GLU A 74 8.77 18.64 24.89
N GLN A 75 8.44 19.85 25.35
CA GLN A 75 7.41 20.05 26.38
C GLN A 75 6.03 19.62 25.89
N PHE A 76 5.70 19.95 24.64
CA PHE A 76 4.43 19.55 24.02
C PHE A 76 4.31 18.04 23.89
N VAL A 77 5.33 17.37 23.34
CA VAL A 77 5.37 15.90 23.24
C VAL A 77 5.26 15.26 24.63
N ARG A 78 6.00 15.77 25.62
CA ARG A 78 5.94 15.27 27.00
C ARG A 78 4.54 15.42 27.61
N ALA A 79 3.91 16.58 27.45
CA ALA A 79 2.56 16.85 27.96
C ALA A 79 1.53 15.94 27.28
N LEU A 80 1.67 15.71 25.96
CA LEU A 80 0.79 14.82 25.21
C LEU A 80 0.92 13.36 25.66
N THR A 81 2.15 12.85 25.82
CA THR A 81 2.41 11.50 26.35
C THR A 81 1.83 11.33 27.76
N ALA A 82 2.00 12.33 28.63
CA ALA A 82 1.43 12.31 29.98
C ALA A 82 -0.12 12.34 29.95
N GLY A 83 -0.70 13.11 29.03
CA GLY A 83 -2.14 13.14 28.79
C GLY A 83 -2.67 11.77 28.35
N ALA A 84 -2.00 11.12 27.39
CA ALA A 84 -2.34 9.77 26.94
C ALA A 84 -2.33 8.76 28.10
N GLY A 85 -1.27 8.78 28.93
CA GLY A 85 -1.20 7.93 30.12
C GLY A 85 -2.31 8.20 31.15
N SER A 86 -2.72 9.46 31.31
CA SER A 86 -3.81 9.82 32.22
C SER A 86 -5.17 9.32 31.73
N TYR A 87 -5.44 9.42 30.42
CA TYR A 87 -6.68 8.87 29.84
C TYR A 87 -6.70 7.34 29.89
N ALA A 88 -5.57 6.68 29.62
CA ALA A 88 -5.46 5.22 29.74
C ALA A 88 -5.69 4.75 31.18
N ALA A 89 -5.13 5.45 32.17
CA ALA A 89 -5.35 5.13 33.59
C ALA A 89 -6.81 5.33 34.02
N ALA A 90 -7.47 6.39 33.54
CA ALA A 90 -8.89 6.63 33.80
C ALA A 90 -9.78 5.54 33.20
N GLU A 91 -9.46 5.08 31.99
CA GLU A 91 -10.16 3.97 31.32
C GLU A 91 -9.97 2.66 32.10
N ALA A 92 -8.73 2.33 32.48
CA ALA A 92 -8.43 1.13 33.28
C ALA A 92 -9.15 1.14 34.64
N ALA A 93 -9.17 2.29 35.33
CA ALA A 93 -9.91 2.43 36.59
C ALA A 93 -11.42 2.27 36.41
N SER A 94 -11.96 2.71 35.27
CA SER A 94 -13.38 2.57 34.93
C SER A 94 -13.74 1.13 34.56
N ALA A 95 -12.81 0.39 33.97
CA ALA A 95 -12.99 -1.01 33.55
C ALA A 95 -12.75 -2.03 34.68
N ALA A 96 -11.89 -1.74 35.66
CA ALA A 96 -11.47 -2.68 36.71
C ALA A 96 -12.63 -3.41 37.44
N PRO A 97 -13.76 -2.77 37.78
CA PRO A 97 -14.90 -3.49 38.40
C PRO A 97 -15.55 -4.54 37.49
N LEU A 98 -15.45 -4.37 36.17
CA LEU A 98 -15.99 -5.30 35.17
C LEU A 98 -15.06 -6.49 34.91
N GLU A 99 -13.75 -6.35 35.16
CA GLU A 99 -12.77 -7.43 34.97
C GLU A 99 -13.12 -8.66 35.82
N GLY A 100 -13.41 -8.46 37.11
CA GLY A 100 -13.79 -9.58 37.99
C GLY A 100 -15.08 -10.29 37.56
N VAL A 101 -16.03 -9.56 36.93
CA VAL A 101 -17.25 -10.16 36.37
C VAL A 101 -16.91 -10.97 35.11
N LEU A 102 -16.03 -10.45 34.25
CA LEU A 102 -15.57 -11.16 33.05
C LEU A 102 -14.77 -12.41 33.40
N ASP A 103 -13.94 -12.38 34.44
CA ASP A 103 -13.20 -13.55 34.91
C ASP A 103 -14.14 -14.69 35.31
N VAL A 104 -15.20 -14.38 36.06
CA VAL A 104 -16.21 -15.37 36.45
C VAL A 104 -16.93 -15.95 35.22
N ILE A 105 -17.29 -15.11 34.25
CA ILE A 105 -17.94 -15.54 33.01
C ILE A 105 -17.01 -16.40 32.14
N ASN A 106 -15.73 -16.01 32.06
CA ASN A 106 -14.75 -16.67 31.20
C ASN A 106 -14.16 -17.93 31.79
N ALA A 107 -14.10 -18.07 33.13
CA ALA A 107 -13.42 -19.17 33.80
C ALA A 107 -13.81 -20.57 33.29
N PRO A 108 -15.10 -20.90 33.07
CA PRO A 108 -15.48 -22.22 32.54
C PRO A 108 -14.95 -22.46 31.12
N ALA A 109 -15.04 -21.46 30.23
CA ALA A 109 -14.56 -21.58 28.86
C ALA A 109 -13.04 -21.59 28.77
N LEU A 110 -12.36 -20.78 29.58
CA LEU A 110 -10.90 -20.77 29.65
C LEU A 110 -10.37 -22.12 30.16
N ALA A 111 -11.03 -22.72 31.16
CA ALA A 111 -10.66 -24.04 31.67
C ALA A 111 -10.94 -25.18 30.67
N LEU A 112 -12.02 -25.08 29.88
CA LEU A 112 -12.45 -26.16 28.98
C LEU A 112 -11.85 -26.06 27.57
N LEU A 113 -11.68 -24.85 27.05
CA LEU A 113 -11.34 -24.55 25.65
C LEU A 113 -10.04 -23.76 25.52
N GLY A 114 -9.43 -23.32 26.63
CA GLY A 114 -8.22 -22.51 26.61
C GLY A 114 -8.41 -21.09 26.07
N ARG A 115 -9.67 -20.65 25.88
CA ARG A 115 -10.03 -19.33 25.34
C ARG A 115 -11.19 -18.71 26.13
N PRO A 116 -11.17 -17.40 26.39
CA PRO A 116 -12.29 -16.72 27.02
C PRO A 116 -13.53 -16.69 26.10
N LEU A 117 -14.73 -16.53 26.68
CA LEU A 117 -15.93 -16.24 25.91
C LEU A 117 -15.91 -14.80 25.40
N ILE A 118 -15.54 -13.88 26.27
CA ILE A 118 -15.55 -12.44 26.04
C ILE A 118 -14.19 -11.87 26.41
N GLY A 119 -13.51 -11.22 25.48
CA GLY A 119 -12.23 -10.56 25.74
C GLY A 119 -11.39 -10.42 24.49
N ASN A 120 -10.57 -9.39 24.43
CA ASN A 120 -9.63 -9.25 23.31
C ASN A 120 -8.46 -10.21 23.47
N GLY A 121 -7.86 -10.59 22.36
CA GLY A 121 -6.61 -11.32 22.33
C GLY A 121 -5.45 -10.45 22.81
N ALA A 122 -4.48 -11.06 23.49
CA ALA A 122 -3.30 -10.35 23.96
C ALA A 122 -2.43 -9.91 22.77
N ASN A 123 -1.88 -8.70 22.82
CA ASN A 123 -0.93 -8.26 21.81
C ASN A 123 0.39 -9.02 21.95
N GLY A 124 1.01 -9.34 20.82
CA GLY A 124 2.38 -9.83 20.78
C GLY A 124 3.36 -8.76 21.27
N ALA A 125 4.37 -9.18 22.03
CA ALA A 125 5.36 -8.27 22.57
C ALA A 125 6.18 -7.61 21.45
N PRO A 126 6.33 -6.27 21.41
CA PRO A 126 7.16 -5.60 20.42
C PRO A 126 8.61 -6.08 20.40
N GLY A 127 9.21 -6.15 19.23
CA GLY A 127 10.60 -6.58 19.03
C GLY A 127 10.84 -8.08 19.23
N THR A 128 9.79 -8.90 19.36
CA THR A 128 9.92 -10.35 19.56
C THR A 128 9.42 -11.18 18.37
N GLY A 129 8.64 -10.57 17.47
CA GLY A 129 7.89 -11.30 16.43
C GLY A 129 6.78 -12.20 16.99
N ALA A 130 6.40 -12.04 18.26
CA ALA A 130 5.34 -12.85 18.86
C ALA A 130 3.99 -12.55 18.21
N ASN A 131 3.21 -13.58 17.94
CA ASN A 131 1.86 -13.41 17.43
C ASN A 131 0.95 -12.74 18.47
N GLY A 132 -0.03 -12.00 17.98
CA GLY A 132 -1.19 -11.63 18.77
C GLY A 132 -2.03 -12.87 19.09
N GLY A 133 -2.55 -12.95 20.30
CA GLY A 133 -3.48 -13.98 20.71
C GLY A 133 -4.84 -13.79 20.04
N ASP A 134 -5.59 -14.88 19.90
CA ASP A 134 -6.96 -14.80 19.41
C ASP A 134 -7.89 -14.12 20.42
N GLY A 135 -8.90 -13.42 19.90
CA GLY A 135 -10.00 -12.88 20.69
C GLY A 135 -10.88 -13.97 21.33
N GLY A 136 -11.81 -13.53 22.17
CA GLY A 136 -12.80 -14.38 22.82
C GLY A 136 -13.68 -15.10 21.81
N ILE A 137 -14.20 -16.26 22.21
CA ILE A 137 -15.00 -17.14 21.34
C ILE A 137 -16.25 -16.44 20.83
N LEU A 138 -16.93 -15.67 21.69
CA LEU A 138 -18.15 -14.96 21.34
C LEU A 138 -17.88 -13.52 20.95
N ILE A 139 -17.16 -12.77 21.79
CA ILE A 139 -16.93 -11.34 21.57
C ILE A 139 -15.48 -11.03 21.89
N GLY A 140 -14.74 -10.50 20.93
CA GLY A 140 -13.37 -10.08 21.15
C GLY A 140 -12.61 -9.88 19.86
N ASN A 141 -11.83 -8.81 19.82
CA ASN A 141 -10.88 -8.59 18.73
C ASN A 141 -9.66 -9.48 18.94
N GLY A 142 -9.03 -9.90 17.85
CA GLY A 142 -7.70 -10.49 17.92
C GLY A 142 -6.64 -9.48 18.33
N GLY A 143 -5.60 -9.93 19.03
CA GLY A 143 -4.48 -9.09 19.43
C GLY A 143 -3.59 -8.74 18.23
N ALA A 144 -2.91 -7.60 18.28
CA ALA A 144 -1.91 -7.25 17.28
C ALA A 144 -0.67 -8.15 17.40
N GLY A 145 -0.04 -8.48 16.28
CA GLY A 145 1.26 -9.12 16.25
C GLY A 145 2.37 -8.17 16.71
N GLY A 146 3.34 -8.68 17.47
CA GLY A 146 4.52 -7.95 17.88
C GLY A 146 5.46 -7.72 16.70
N SER A 147 6.12 -6.57 16.64
CA SER A 147 7.17 -6.34 15.65
C SER A 147 8.33 -7.33 15.81
N GLY A 148 9.02 -7.65 14.72
CA GLY A 148 10.19 -8.51 14.74
C GLY A 148 11.42 -7.81 15.33
N ALA A 149 12.30 -8.59 15.98
CA ALA A 149 13.68 -8.17 16.25
C ALA A 149 14.44 -8.00 14.92
N ALA A 150 15.64 -7.42 14.94
CA ALA A 150 16.44 -7.23 13.72
C ALA A 150 16.57 -8.54 12.89
N GLY A 151 16.09 -8.48 11.64
CA GLY A 151 16.07 -9.62 10.70
C GLY A 151 15.06 -10.73 11.02
N MET A 152 14.26 -10.59 12.08
CA MET A 152 13.19 -11.52 12.42
C MET A 152 11.85 -11.04 11.87
N PRO A 153 10.95 -11.94 11.48
CA PRO A 153 9.62 -11.57 11.03
C PRO A 153 8.80 -10.92 12.15
N GLY A 154 7.83 -10.11 11.77
CA GLY A 154 6.77 -9.67 12.66
C GLY A 154 5.79 -10.81 12.94
N GLY A 155 5.16 -10.76 14.11
CA GLY A 155 4.15 -11.74 14.49
C GLY A 155 2.84 -11.53 13.74
N ASN A 156 2.07 -12.59 13.55
CA ASN A 156 0.73 -12.47 12.98
C ASN A 156 -0.22 -11.80 13.97
N GLY A 157 -1.21 -11.09 13.44
CA GLY A 157 -2.38 -10.68 14.23
C GLY A 157 -3.23 -11.89 14.60
N GLY A 158 -3.82 -11.85 15.79
CA GLY A 158 -4.75 -12.89 16.24
C GLY A 158 -6.08 -12.80 15.50
N ALA A 159 -6.79 -13.92 15.39
CA ALA A 159 -8.14 -13.93 14.83
C ALA A 159 -9.18 -13.49 15.89
N ALA A 160 -10.31 -12.95 15.44
CA ALA A 160 -11.49 -12.81 16.29
C ALA A 160 -12.24 -14.14 16.43
N GLY A 161 -13.26 -14.17 17.31
CA GLY A 161 -14.19 -15.29 17.47
C GLY A 161 -15.46 -15.13 16.62
N LEU A 162 -16.62 -15.11 17.26
CA LEU A 162 -17.92 -14.94 16.61
C LEU A 162 -18.15 -13.49 16.15
N PHE A 163 -17.83 -12.53 17.04
CA PHE A 163 -17.86 -11.09 16.78
C PHE A 163 -16.53 -10.46 17.18
N GLY A 164 -16.00 -9.59 16.33
CA GLY A 164 -14.77 -8.85 16.59
C GLY A 164 -13.92 -8.70 15.34
N ASN A 165 -12.93 -7.83 15.38
CA ASN A 165 -12.00 -7.63 14.27
C ASN A 165 -10.74 -8.46 14.46
N GLY A 166 -10.11 -8.88 13.37
CA GLY A 166 -8.79 -9.49 13.42
C GLY A 166 -7.73 -8.46 13.83
N GLY A 167 -6.69 -8.93 14.51
CA GLY A 167 -5.55 -8.10 14.90
C GLY A 167 -4.66 -7.75 13.72
N ALA A 168 -3.97 -6.61 13.77
CA ALA A 168 -2.96 -6.29 12.75
C ALA A 168 -1.73 -7.20 12.87
N GLY A 169 -1.08 -7.50 11.76
CA GLY A 169 0.24 -8.13 11.75
C GLY A 169 1.35 -7.18 12.18
N GLY A 170 2.37 -7.71 12.85
CA GLY A 170 3.54 -6.96 13.29
C GLY A 170 4.48 -6.65 12.12
N ALA A 171 5.19 -5.53 12.19
CA ALA A 171 6.24 -5.21 11.22
C ALA A 171 7.40 -6.20 11.32
N GLY A 172 8.00 -6.55 10.18
CA GLY A 172 9.26 -7.26 10.12
C GLY A 172 10.42 -6.40 10.63
N GLY A 173 11.38 -7.04 11.29
CA GLY A 173 12.49 -6.31 11.90
C GLY A 173 13.56 -5.90 10.89
N ASN A 174 14.00 -4.65 10.99
CA ASN A 174 15.03 -4.08 10.13
C ASN A 174 16.43 -4.61 10.47
N VAL A 175 17.27 -4.76 9.46
CA VAL A 175 18.72 -4.99 9.62
C VAL A 175 19.45 -3.71 9.20
N ALA A 176 20.44 -3.28 10.00
CA ALA A 176 21.20 -2.08 9.72
C ALA A 176 21.88 -2.14 8.34
N SER A 177 21.81 -1.03 7.60
CA SER A 177 22.44 -0.88 6.28
C SER A 177 23.93 -1.24 6.32
N GLY A 178 24.39 -2.03 5.35
CA GLY A 178 25.78 -2.50 5.24
C GLY A 178 26.10 -3.81 5.99
N THR A 179 25.18 -4.33 6.81
CA THR A 179 25.32 -5.67 7.40
C THR A 179 24.68 -6.71 6.48
N ALA A 180 25.38 -7.79 6.17
CA ALA A 180 24.78 -8.91 5.44
C ALA A 180 23.60 -9.49 6.26
N GLY A 181 22.41 -9.57 5.67
CA GLY A 181 21.22 -10.09 6.34
C GLY A 181 19.93 -9.79 5.58
N PHE A 182 18.90 -10.55 5.95
CA PHE A 182 17.54 -10.42 5.42
C PHE A 182 16.71 -9.53 6.33
N GLY A 183 15.84 -8.71 5.75
CA GLY A 183 14.81 -8.00 6.49
C GLY A 183 13.76 -9.00 6.96
N GLY A 184 13.21 -8.80 8.14
CA GLY A 184 12.08 -9.62 8.58
C GLY A 184 10.87 -9.43 7.68
N ALA A 185 10.12 -10.49 7.38
CA ALA A 185 8.81 -10.32 6.75
C ALA A 185 7.82 -9.67 7.72
N GLY A 186 6.85 -8.94 7.20
CA GLY A 186 5.69 -8.49 7.97
C GLY A 186 4.79 -9.68 8.33
N GLY A 187 4.22 -9.67 9.53
CA GLY A 187 3.24 -10.67 9.95
C GLY A 187 1.91 -10.50 9.22
N ALA A 188 1.16 -11.59 9.05
CA ALA A 188 -0.18 -11.51 8.47
C ALA A 188 -1.15 -10.83 9.43
N GLY A 189 -2.17 -10.15 8.89
CA GLY A 189 -3.33 -9.73 9.66
C GLY A 189 -4.19 -10.92 10.08
N GLY A 190 -4.83 -10.82 11.23
CA GLY A 190 -5.77 -11.83 11.72
C GLY A 190 -7.13 -11.71 11.05
N ASN A 191 -7.91 -12.79 11.07
CA ASN A 191 -9.24 -12.79 10.48
C ASN A 191 -10.28 -12.10 11.37
N GLY A 192 -11.25 -11.45 10.73
CA GLY A 192 -12.45 -10.93 11.38
C GLY A 192 -13.35 -12.03 11.94
N GLY A 193 -14.28 -11.64 12.80
CA GLY A 193 -15.18 -12.55 13.49
C GLY A 193 -16.17 -13.21 12.54
N LEU A 194 -16.54 -14.46 12.81
CA LEU A 194 -17.35 -15.28 11.90
C LEU A 194 -18.62 -14.56 11.42
N LEU A 195 -19.34 -13.85 12.28
CA LEU A 195 -20.59 -13.20 11.90
C LEU A 195 -20.32 -11.77 11.45
N PHE A 196 -19.56 -11.02 12.25
CA PHE A 196 -19.17 -9.64 11.95
C PHE A 196 -17.74 -9.38 12.39
N GLY A 197 -16.96 -8.79 11.50
CA GLY A 197 -15.62 -8.34 11.80
C GLY A 197 -14.82 -7.99 10.57
N ALA A 198 -14.00 -6.94 10.64
CA ALA A 198 -12.99 -6.70 9.62
C ALA A 198 -11.77 -7.61 9.85
N GLY A 199 -11.09 -7.99 8.78
CA GLY A 199 -9.76 -8.56 8.86
C GLY A 199 -8.72 -7.50 9.25
N GLY A 200 -7.67 -7.93 9.94
CA GLY A 200 -6.56 -7.05 10.32
C GLY A 200 -5.65 -6.75 9.13
N ALA A 201 -4.97 -5.61 9.15
CA ALA A 201 -3.95 -5.30 8.15
C ALA A 201 -2.71 -6.20 8.32
N GLY A 202 -2.03 -6.52 7.23
CA GLY A 202 -0.71 -7.15 7.26
C GLY A 202 0.38 -6.16 7.69
N GLY A 203 1.43 -6.67 8.31
CA GLY A 203 2.59 -5.90 8.73
C GLY A 203 3.49 -5.51 7.56
N VAL A 204 4.23 -4.42 7.70
CA VAL A 204 5.25 -4.05 6.71
C VAL A 204 6.46 -4.96 6.78
N GLY A 205 7.10 -5.22 5.63
CA GLY A 205 8.39 -5.89 5.57
C GLY A 205 9.54 -5.02 6.07
N GLY A 206 10.58 -5.67 6.60
CA GLY A 206 11.76 -5.03 7.18
C GLY A 206 12.77 -4.57 6.12
N LEU A 207 13.44 -3.46 6.39
CA LEU A 207 14.57 -2.95 5.60
C LEU A 207 15.81 -3.83 5.81
N ALA A 208 16.51 -4.18 4.73
CA ALA A 208 17.82 -4.85 4.80
C ALA A 208 18.56 -4.81 3.46
N ALA A 209 19.65 -5.60 3.32
CA ALA A 209 20.29 -5.83 2.03
C ALA A 209 19.32 -6.52 1.05
N ASP A 210 18.64 -7.55 1.55
CA ASP A 210 17.51 -8.22 0.90
C ASP A 210 16.28 -8.04 1.79
N ALA A 211 15.31 -7.25 1.34
CA ALA A 211 14.25 -6.77 2.22
C ALA A 211 13.21 -7.84 2.51
N GLY A 212 12.49 -7.67 3.62
CA GLY A 212 11.36 -8.54 3.94
C GLY A 212 10.12 -8.19 3.13
N ASP A 213 9.30 -9.18 2.82
CA ASP A 213 7.99 -8.98 2.22
C ASP A 213 6.99 -8.40 3.23
N GLY A 214 5.97 -7.71 2.73
CA GLY A 214 4.82 -7.32 3.53
C GLY A 214 3.91 -8.51 3.83
N GLY A 215 3.29 -8.52 5.00
CA GLY A 215 2.33 -9.54 5.40
C GLY A 215 1.00 -9.40 4.66
N ALA A 216 0.30 -10.51 4.45
CA ALA A 216 -1.05 -10.46 3.90
C ALA A 216 -2.04 -9.82 4.89
N GLY A 217 -3.07 -9.13 4.39
CA GLY A 217 -4.22 -8.75 5.19
C GLY A 217 -5.06 -9.97 5.57
N GLY A 218 -5.70 -9.92 6.74
CA GLY A 218 -6.63 -10.95 7.18
C GLY A 218 -7.97 -10.86 6.46
N ASP A 219 -8.69 -11.96 6.38
CA ASP A 219 -10.03 -11.96 5.80
C ASP A 219 -11.05 -11.28 6.73
N GLY A 220 -12.08 -10.67 6.15
CA GLY A 220 -13.27 -10.25 6.89
C GLY A 220 -14.06 -11.43 7.47
N GLY A 221 -15.11 -11.13 8.23
CA GLY A 221 -16.02 -12.14 8.76
C GLY A 221 -16.75 -12.93 7.68
N LEU A 222 -17.23 -14.14 8.00
CA LEU A 222 -17.90 -15.02 7.02
C LEU A 222 -19.09 -14.34 6.35
N PHE A 223 -19.91 -13.58 7.07
CA PHE A 223 -21.07 -12.89 6.49
C PHE A 223 -20.85 -11.41 6.26
N PHE A 224 -20.32 -10.70 7.26
CA PHE A 224 -20.11 -9.26 7.23
C PHE A 224 -18.69 -8.90 7.65
N GLY A 225 -17.98 -8.17 6.79
CA GLY A 225 -16.63 -7.75 7.12
C GLY A 225 -15.82 -7.34 5.90
N VAL A 226 -15.01 -6.30 6.03
CA VAL A 226 -14.03 -5.98 4.99
C VAL A 226 -12.75 -6.78 5.21
N GLY A 227 -12.09 -7.17 4.13
CA GLY A 227 -10.75 -7.73 4.21
C GLY A 227 -9.73 -6.67 4.62
N GLY A 228 -8.71 -7.08 5.35
CA GLY A 228 -7.60 -6.22 5.74
C GLY A 228 -6.68 -5.88 4.57
N ALA A 229 -6.03 -4.73 4.61
CA ALA A 229 -5.01 -4.38 3.62
C ALA A 229 -3.76 -5.27 3.78
N GLY A 230 -3.09 -5.58 2.67
CA GLY A 230 -1.76 -6.15 2.69
C GLY A 230 -0.71 -5.12 3.12
N GLY A 231 0.33 -5.57 3.80
CA GLY A 231 1.44 -4.73 4.22
C GLY A 231 2.38 -4.40 3.06
N ALA A 232 3.05 -3.25 3.12
CA ALA A 232 4.07 -2.90 2.13
C ALA A 232 5.32 -3.79 2.29
N GLY A 233 6.01 -4.05 1.18
CA GLY A 233 7.34 -4.66 1.21
C GLY A 233 8.41 -3.73 1.77
N GLY A 234 9.47 -4.30 2.33
CA GLY A 234 10.61 -3.56 2.85
C GLY A 234 11.52 -3.02 1.75
N THR A 235 12.34 -2.02 2.07
CA THR A 235 13.34 -1.49 1.14
C THR A 235 14.62 -2.33 1.16
N GLY A 236 15.09 -2.71 -0.03
CA GLY A 236 16.29 -3.50 -0.23
C GLY A 236 17.47 -2.61 -0.63
N THR A 237 18.57 -2.67 0.09
CA THR A 237 19.74 -1.79 -0.13
C THR A 237 20.83 -2.39 -1.00
N ASN A 238 20.72 -3.67 -1.37
CA ASN A 238 21.74 -4.36 -2.18
C ASN A 238 21.16 -5.39 -3.15
N VAL A 239 20.10 -6.11 -2.76
CA VAL A 239 19.58 -7.26 -3.51
C VAL A 239 18.22 -6.98 -4.13
N THR A 240 17.14 -6.89 -3.37
CA THR A 240 15.79 -6.69 -3.93
C THR A 240 14.91 -6.03 -2.88
N GLY A 241 14.01 -5.14 -3.32
CA GLY A 241 12.92 -4.66 -2.47
C GLY A 241 11.89 -5.77 -2.21
N GLY A 242 11.29 -5.80 -1.04
CA GLY A 242 10.35 -6.85 -0.66
C GLY A 242 9.04 -6.75 -1.44
N ALA A 243 8.35 -7.86 -1.66
CA ALA A 243 7.01 -7.84 -2.23
C ALA A 243 6.00 -7.19 -1.26
N GLY A 244 4.98 -6.53 -1.80
CA GLY A 244 3.80 -6.15 -1.04
C GLY A 244 2.92 -7.37 -0.73
N GLY A 245 2.32 -7.39 0.46
CA GLY A 245 1.39 -8.45 0.87
C GLY A 245 0.05 -8.34 0.13
N ALA A 246 -0.64 -9.47 -0.06
CA ALA A 246 -1.99 -9.46 -0.62
C ALA A 246 -3.00 -8.84 0.36
N GLY A 247 -4.05 -8.20 -0.16
CA GLY A 247 -5.22 -7.84 0.64
C GLY A 247 -6.06 -9.06 0.99
N GLY A 248 -6.67 -9.05 2.18
CA GLY A 248 -7.59 -10.10 2.62
C GLY A 248 -8.94 -10.02 1.89
N ASN A 249 -9.68 -11.12 1.87
CA ASN A 249 -11.00 -11.15 1.25
C ASN A 249 -12.06 -10.48 2.13
N GLY A 250 -13.08 -9.90 1.50
CA GLY A 250 -14.28 -9.47 2.20
C GLY A 250 -15.16 -10.65 2.64
N GLY A 251 -16.13 -10.38 3.51
CA GLY A 251 -17.11 -11.36 3.93
C GLY A 251 -18.04 -11.81 2.81
N LEU A 252 -18.53 -13.06 2.90
CA LEU A 252 -19.24 -13.72 1.81
C LEU A 252 -20.51 -12.99 1.37
N LEU A 253 -21.25 -12.34 2.28
CA LEU A 253 -22.47 -11.63 1.92
C LEU A 253 -22.16 -10.16 1.63
N PHE A 254 -21.61 -9.45 2.62
CA PHE A 254 -21.22 -8.05 2.49
C PHE A 254 -19.79 -7.84 2.99
N GLY A 255 -18.92 -7.41 2.09
CA GLY A 255 -17.54 -7.15 2.42
C GLY A 255 -16.72 -6.81 1.20
N ALA A 256 -16.06 -5.66 1.20
CA ALA A 256 -15.05 -5.36 0.20
C ALA A 256 -13.78 -6.16 0.49
N GLY A 257 -13.09 -6.58 -0.56
CA GLY A 257 -11.72 -7.08 -0.44
C GLY A 257 -10.76 -5.96 -0.02
N GLY A 258 -9.74 -6.32 0.74
CA GLY A 258 -8.68 -5.41 1.15
C GLY A 258 -7.76 -5.06 -0.02
N VAL A 259 -7.10 -3.90 0.06
CA VAL A 259 -6.10 -3.51 -0.94
C VAL A 259 -4.82 -4.31 -0.79
N GLY A 260 -4.12 -4.58 -1.89
CA GLY A 260 -2.77 -5.13 -1.86
C GLY A 260 -1.75 -4.09 -1.42
N GLY A 261 -0.68 -4.55 -0.76
CA GLY A 261 0.43 -3.73 -0.31
C GLY A 261 1.34 -3.30 -1.45
N VAL A 262 2.01 -2.17 -1.31
CA VAL A 262 3.01 -1.69 -2.28
C VAL A 262 4.29 -2.52 -2.16
N GLY A 263 4.92 -2.84 -3.28
CA GLY A 263 6.25 -3.46 -3.30
C GLY A 263 7.33 -2.47 -2.86
N GLY A 264 8.33 -2.95 -2.13
CA GLY A 264 9.42 -2.13 -1.62
C GLY A 264 10.46 -1.78 -2.68
N ASP A 265 11.19 -0.70 -2.45
CA ASP A 265 12.21 -0.22 -3.40
C ASP A 265 13.51 -1.03 -3.29
N GLY A 266 14.16 -1.29 -4.42
CA GLY A 266 15.53 -1.75 -4.56
C GLY A 266 16.47 -0.57 -4.80
N VAL A 267 17.28 -0.23 -3.81
CA VAL A 267 18.21 0.92 -3.79
C VAL A 267 19.66 0.46 -3.60
N ALA A 268 20.18 -0.31 -4.56
CA ALA A 268 21.61 -0.63 -4.62
C ALA A 268 22.41 0.52 -5.26
N PHE A 269 23.57 0.84 -4.68
CA PHE A 269 24.57 1.71 -5.33
C PHE A 269 25.55 0.91 -6.20
N LEU A 270 25.80 -0.36 -5.87
CA LEU A 270 26.67 -1.28 -6.59
C LEU A 270 25.90 -2.58 -6.86
N GLY A 271 25.81 -3.00 -8.13
CA GLY A 271 25.06 -4.19 -8.52
C GLY A 271 23.59 -3.90 -8.84
N THR A 272 22.82 -4.95 -9.09
CA THR A 272 21.41 -4.84 -9.49
C THR A 272 20.48 -5.10 -8.29
N ALA A 273 19.66 -4.12 -7.94
CA ALA A 273 18.54 -4.29 -7.01
C ALA A 273 17.20 -3.95 -7.65
N PRO A 274 16.42 -4.97 -8.07
CA PRO A 274 15.06 -4.76 -8.53
C PRO A 274 14.14 -4.25 -7.41
N GLY A 275 13.10 -3.50 -7.79
CA GLY A 275 11.98 -3.21 -6.91
C GLY A 275 11.09 -4.44 -6.71
N GLY A 276 10.50 -4.57 -5.54
CA GLY A 276 9.58 -5.65 -5.22
C GLY A 276 8.22 -5.47 -5.92
N PRO A 277 7.51 -6.55 -6.25
CA PRO A 277 6.18 -6.46 -6.82
C PRO A 277 5.15 -5.97 -5.80
N GLY A 278 4.09 -5.30 -6.27
CA GLY A 278 2.93 -5.00 -5.45
C GLY A 278 2.06 -6.23 -5.19
N GLY A 279 1.39 -6.27 -4.05
CA GLY A 279 0.47 -7.35 -3.67
C GLY A 279 -0.86 -7.27 -4.41
N ALA A 280 -1.53 -8.40 -4.59
CA ALA A 280 -2.88 -8.43 -5.18
C ALA A 280 -3.92 -7.85 -4.20
N GLY A 281 -4.99 -7.26 -4.73
CA GLY A 281 -6.17 -6.94 -3.94
C GLY A 281 -6.99 -8.19 -3.61
N GLY A 282 -7.65 -8.19 -2.46
CA GLY A 282 -8.53 -9.28 -2.02
C GLY A 282 -9.86 -9.32 -2.76
N ALA A 283 -10.52 -10.46 -2.78
CA ALA A 283 -11.84 -10.60 -3.39
C ALA A 283 -12.94 -9.94 -2.55
N GLY A 284 -13.97 -9.42 -3.22
CA GLY A 284 -15.22 -9.00 -2.58
C GLY A 284 -16.19 -10.15 -2.34
N GLY A 285 -17.14 -9.95 -1.43
CA GLY A 285 -18.26 -10.85 -1.20
C GLY A 285 -19.32 -10.86 -2.32
N LEU A 286 -20.46 -11.47 -2.03
CA LEU A 286 -21.61 -11.54 -2.94
C LEU A 286 -22.10 -10.16 -3.39
N PHE A 287 -22.05 -9.17 -2.49
CA PHE A 287 -22.39 -7.77 -2.75
C PHE A 287 -21.19 -6.83 -2.56
N GLY A 288 -19.98 -7.38 -2.49
CA GLY A 288 -18.76 -6.66 -2.20
C GLY A 288 -17.94 -6.36 -3.44
N VAL A 289 -17.21 -5.25 -3.41
CA VAL A 289 -16.23 -4.91 -4.45
C VAL A 289 -14.90 -5.60 -4.19
N GLY A 290 -14.15 -5.90 -5.25
CA GLY A 290 -12.77 -6.34 -5.13
C GLY A 290 -11.83 -5.21 -4.67
N GLY A 291 -10.76 -5.56 -3.94
CA GLY A 291 -9.75 -4.61 -3.52
C GLY A 291 -8.79 -4.22 -4.65
N ALA A 292 -8.21 -3.02 -4.60
CA ALA A 292 -7.18 -2.64 -5.57
C ALA A 292 -5.87 -3.40 -5.35
N GLY A 293 -5.11 -3.67 -6.40
CA GLY A 293 -3.74 -4.16 -6.31
C GLY A 293 -2.75 -3.05 -5.90
N GLY A 294 -1.66 -3.44 -5.24
CA GLY A 294 -0.60 -2.52 -4.83
C GLY A 294 0.35 -2.16 -5.99
N ALA A 295 0.98 -0.98 -5.91
CA ALA A 295 2.00 -0.60 -6.88
C ALA A 295 3.29 -1.43 -6.71
N GLY A 296 4.06 -1.60 -7.78
CA GLY A 296 5.41 -2.14 -7.71
C GLY A 296 6.42 -1.11 -7.21
N GLY A 297 7.48 -1.58 -6.56
CA GLY A 297 8.56 -0.75 -6.03
C GLY A 297 9.57 -0.31 -7.10
N ILE A 298 10.35 0.71 -6.78
CA ILE A 298 11.38 1.26 -7.65
C ILE A 298 12.60 0.33 -7.69
N GLY A 299 13.16 0.07 -8.87
CA GLY A 299 14.48 -0.53 -9.05
C GLY A 299 15.50 0.51 -9.49
N LEU A 300 16.18 1.16 -8.55
CA LEU A 300 17.10 2.26 -8.85
C LEU A 300 18.24 1.82 -9.77
N VAL A 301 18.75 0.61 -9.56
CA VAL A 301 19.71 -0.06 -10.45
C VAL A 301 19.16 -1.45 -10.74
N GLY A 302 18.30 -1.57 -11.75
CA GLY A 302 17.65 -2.83 -12.09
C GLY A 302 16.25 -2.63 -12.64
N ASN A 303 15.41 -3.65 -12.50
CA ASN A 303 14.04 -3.61 -12.95
C ASN A 303 13.12 -3.02 -11.88
N GLY A 304 12.12 -2.26 -12.28
CA GLY A 304 11.04 -1.90 -11.37
C GLY A 304 10.12 -3.09 -11.10
N GLY A 305 9.50 -3.10 -9.93
CA GLY A 305 8.56 -4.16 -9.55
C GLY A 305 7.27 -4.09 -10.35
N ALA A 306 6.64 -5.23 -10.61
CA ALA A 306 5.31 -5.25 -11.23
C ALA A 306 4.24 -4.74 -10.25
N GLY A 307 3.18 -4.10 -10.76
CA GLY A 307 1.98 -3.82 -9.99
C GLY A 307 1.15 -5.09 -9.73
N GLY A 308 0.49 -5.15 -8.58
CA GLY A 308 -0.39 -6.25 -8.21
C GLY A 308 -1.74 -6.19 -8.93
N SER A 309 -2.37 -7.34 -9.15
CA SER A 309 -3.71 -7.40 -9.72
C SER A 309 -4.78 -6.87 -8.77
N GLY A 310 -5.85 -6.28 -9.32
CA GLY A 310 -7.06 -6.01 -8.56
C GLY A 310 -7.83 -7.29 -8.23
N GLY A 311 -8.51 -7.29 -7.09
CA GLY A 311 -9.38 -8.36 -6.64
C GLY A 311 -10.69 -8.40 -7.42
N SER A 312 -11.30 -9.58 -7.51
CA SER A 312 -12.60 -9.75 -8.20
C SER A 312 -13.78 -9.61 -7.22
N ALA A 313 -14.93 -9.17 -7.72
CA ALA A 313 -16.20 -9.30 -7.02
C ALA A 313 -16.88 -10.65 -7.37
N LEU A 314 -17.84 -11.11 -6.56
CA LEU A 314 -18.43 -12.45 -6.71
C LEU A 314 -19.72 -12.47 -7.54
N LEU A 315 -20.83 -11.87 -7.06
CA LEU A 315 -22.13 -11.86 -7.77
C LEU A 315 -22.54 -10.45 -8.18
N TRP A 316 -22.41 -9.50 -7.27
CA TRP A 316 -22.62 -8.08 -7.48
C TRP A 316 -21.37 -7.33 -7.04
N GLY A 317 -21.09 -6.22 -7.70
CA GLY A 317 -20.02 -5.30 -7.34
C GLY A 317 -18.94 -5.23 -8.40
N ASP A 318 -18.13 -4.20 -8.28
CA ASP A 318 -17.07 -3.91 -9.24
C ASP A 318 -15.79 -4.67 -8.89
N GLY A 319 -15.00 -4.99 -9.90
CA GLY A 319 -13.64 -5.47 -9.71
C GLY A 319 -12.70 -4.34 -9.27
N GLY A 320 -11.66 -4.67 -8.50
CA GLY A 320 -10.66 -3.70 -8.08
C GLY A 320 -9.71 -3.30 -9.22
N ALA A 321 -9.13 -2.10 -9.15
CA ALA A 321 -8.11 -1.69 -10.12
C ALA A 321 -6.79 -2.47 -9.90
N GLY A 322 -6.03 -2.69 -10.97
CA GLY A 322 -4.64 -3.15 -10.87
C GLY A 322 -3.69 -2.03 -10.44
N GLY A 323 -2.61 -2.39 -9.78
CA GLY A 323 -1.56 -1.45 -9.35
C GLY A 323 -0.63 -1.05 -10.50
N ALA A 324 -0.04 0.15 -10.41
CA ALA A 324 0.98 0.57 -11.37
C ALA A 324 2.28 -0.23 -11.18
N GLY A 325 3.05 -0.40 -12.26
CA GLY A 325 4.44 -0.87 -12.14
C GLY A 325 5.34 0.17 -11.46
N GLY A 326 6.48 -0.27 -10.95
CA GLY A 326 7.54 0.59 -10.43
C GLY A 326 8.55 0.99 -11.51
N VAL A 327 9.19 2.14 -11.38
CA VAL A 327 10.23 2.55 -12.34
C VAL A 327 11.48 1.70 -12.17
N GLY A 328 12.17 1.37 -13.26
CA GLY A 328 13.41 0.62 -13.24
C GLY A 328 14.47 1.24 -14.14
N SER A 329 15.74 1.22 -13.74
CA SER A 329 16.88 1.68 -14.57
C SER A 329 17.25 0.74 -15.72
N THR A 330 16.57 -0.41 -15.87
CA THR A 330 16.77 -1.32 -17.02
C THR A 330 15.44 -1.71 -17.66
N THR A 331 14.44 -2.06 -16.86
CA THR A 331 13.08 -2.29 -17.36
C THR A 331 12.08 -1.76 -16.35
N GLY A 332 11.10 -1.00 -16.82
CA GLY A 332 9.99 -0.57 -15.99
C GLY A 332 9.08 -1.74 -15.62
N GLY A 333 8.55 -1.73 -14.43
CA GLY A 333 7.58 -2.72 -13.99
C GLY A 333 6.31 -2.69 -14.84
N ALA A 334 5.73 -3.87 -15.10
CA ALA A 334 4.42 -3.95 -15.73
C ALA A 334 3.32 -3.51 -14.74
N GLY A 335 2.24 -2.92 -15.25
CA GLY A 335 1.04 -2.68 -14.46
C GLY A 335 0.25 -3.97 -14.22
N GLY A 336 -0.43 -4.05 -13.08
CA GLY A 336 -1.28 -5.17 -12.71
C GLY A 336 -2.61 -5.17 -13.48
N ALA A 337 -3.19 -6.34 -13.70
CA ALA A 337 -4.52 -6.43 -14.31
C ALA A 337 -5.61 -5.92 -13.35
N GLY A 338 -6.66 -5.32 -13.90
CA GLY A 338 -7.89 -5.05 -13.15
C GLY A 338 -8.65 -6.34 -12.84
N GLY A 339 -9.33 -6.37 -11.70
CA GLY A 339 -10.17 -7.48 -11.28
C GLY A 339 -11.49 -7.53 -12.04
N ASN A 340 -12.09 -8.71 -12.12
CA ASN A 340 -13.40 -8.85 -12.75
C ASN A 340 -14.52 -8.39 -11.81
N ALA A 341 -15.60 -7.88 -12.40
CA ALA A 341 -16.83 -7.59 -11.70
C ALA A 341 -17.50 -8.87 -11.17
N GLY A 342 -18.54 -8.67 -10.36
CA GLY A 342 -19.45 -9.73 -9.95
C GLY A 342 -20.18 -10.34 -11.14
N LEU A 343 -20.53 -11.63 -11.03
CA LEU A 343 -21.13 -12.42 -12.11
C LEU A 343 -22.33 -11.74 -12.78
N LEU A 344 -23.19 -11.06 -12.03
CA LEU A 344 -24.45 -10.53 -12.53
C LEU A 344 -24.34 -9.05 -12.91
N VAL A 345 -23.81 -8.25 -12.00
CA VAL A 345 -23.79 -6.78 -12.12
C VAL A 345 -22.49 -6.23 -11.56
N GLY A 346 -21.87 -5.32 -12.30
CA GLY A 346 -20.71 -4.55 -11.88
C GLY A 346 -19.76 -4.25 -13.03
N ALA A 347 -18.93 -3.24 -12.86
CA ALA A 347 -17.88 -2.87 -13.79
C ALA A 347 -16.58 -3.66 -13.52
N GLY A 348 -15.86 -4.00 -14.58
CA GLY A 348 -14.51 -4.53 -14.43
C GLY A 348 -13.54 -3.44 -13.96
N GLY A 349 -12.55 -3.81 -13.15
CA GLY A 349 -11.53 -2.88 -12.68
C GLY A 349 -10.60 -2.44 -13.81
N ALA A 350 -10.06 -1.22 -13.73
CA ALA A 350 -9.04 -0.76 -14.68
C ALA A 350 -7.71 -1.50 -14.47
N GLY A 351 -6.95 -1.73 -15.55
CA GLY A 351 -5.57 -2.18 -15.46
C GLY A 351 -4.63 -1.05 -15.04
N GLY A 352 -3.55 -1.40 -14.33
CA GLY A 352 -2.52 -0.46 -13.90
C GLY A 352 -1.60 -0.06 -15.05
N ALA A 353 -1.01 1.14 -14.97
CA ALA A 353 -0.02 1.57 -15.95
C ALA A 353 1.30 0.81 -15.78
N GLY A 354 1.96 0.52 -16.90
CA GLY A 354 3.36 0.15 -16.91
C GLY A 354 4.24 1.37 -16.62
N ALA A 355 5.45 1.10 -16.13
CA ALA A 355 6.35 2.14 -15.65
C ALA A 355 7.55 2.36 -16.56
N LEU A 356 8.32 3.40 -16.24
CA LEU A 356 9.51 3.78 -16.98
C LEU A 356 10.62 2.72 -16.90
N GLY A 357 11.18 2.37 -18.05
CA GLY A 357 12.52 1.79 -18.17
C GLY A 357 13.56 2.87 -18.44
N GLY A 358 14.31 3.25 -17.42
CA GLY A 358 15.48 4.13 -17.48
C GLY A 358 16.72 3.42 -18.04
N GLY A 359 17.84 4.15 -18.10
CA GLY A 359 19.12 3.65 -18.63
C GLY A 359 19.24 3.81 -20.15
N ALA A 360 20.40 3.46 -20.72
CA ALA A 360 20.68 3.61 -22.15
C ALA A 360 20.01 2.53 -23.04
N THR A 361 19.47 1.48 -22.43
CA THR A 361 18.77 0.36 -23.10
C THR A 361 17.47 0.02 -22.36
N GLY A 362 16.90 1.00 -21.68
CA GLY A 362 15.71 0.89 -20.85
C GLY A 362 14.46 0.52 -21.62
N VAL A 363 13.79 -0.55 -21.21
CA VAL A 363 12.51 -0.98 -21.80
C VAL A 363 11.34 -0.56 -20.91
N GLY A 364 10.33 0.09 -21.49
CA GLY A 364 9.12 0.47 -20.75
C GLY A 364 8.30 -0.75 -20.34
N GLY A 365 7.71 -0.70 -19.14
CA GLY A 365 6.83 -1.77 -18.65
C GLY A 365 5.50 -1.81 -19.40
N ALA A 366 4.91 -2.99 -19.59
CA ALA A 366 3.58 -3.09 -20.20
C ALA A 366 2.47 -2.58 -19.27
N GLY A 367 1.40 -2.03 -19.82
CA GLY A 367 0.17 -1.76 -19.08
C GLY A 367 -0.62 -3.03 -18.79
N GLY A 368 -1.34 -3.05 -17.66
CA GLY A 368 -2.21 -4.16 -17.28
C GLY A 368 -3.54 -4.13 -18.04
N ASN A 369 -4.15 -5.31 -18.25
CA ASN A 369 -5.47 -5.38 -18.88
C ASN A 369 -6.57 -4.93 -17.90
N GLY A 370 -7.64 -4.34 -18.43
CA GLY A 370 -8.87 -4.11 -17.68
C GLY A 370 -9.65 -5.41 -17.45
N GLY A 371 -10.38 -5.47 -16.34
CA GLY A 371 -11.23 -6.60 -15.97
C GLY A 371 -12.55 -6.63 -16.74
N THR A 372 -13.21 -7.78 -16.78
CA THR A 372 -14.53 -7.93 -17.42
C THR A 372 -15.66 -7.48 -16.51
N ALA A 373 -16.71 -6.93 -17.11
CA ALA A 373 -17.96 -6.60 -16.42
C ALA A 373 -18.79 -7.82 -16.02
N GLY A 374 -19.85 -7.59 -15.25
CA GLY A 374 -20.88 -8.58 -14.95
C GLY A 374 -21.75 -8.89 -16.17
N LEU A 375 -22.43 -10.05 -16.16
CA LEU A 375 -23.14 -10.56 -17.34
C LEU A 375 -24.30 -9.66 -17.81
N LEU A 376 -25.02 -8.99 -16.91
CA LEU A 376 -26.25 -8.27 -17.25
C LEU A 376 -26.00 -6.78 -17.43
N PHE A 377 -25.34 -6.16 -16.43
CA PHE A 377 -25.09 -4.73 -16.38
C PHE A 377 -23.66 -4.46 -15.95
N GLY A 378 -22.94 -3.68 -16.74
CA GLY A 378 -21.62 -3.20 -16.36
C GLY A 378 -20.72 -2.92 -17.55
N ALA A 379 -19.80 -1.98 -17.35
CA ALA A 379 -18.77 -1.65 -18.32
C ALA A 379 -17.50 -2.48 -18.07
N GLY A 380 -16.79 -2.82 -19.14
CA GLY A 380 -15.45 -3.40 -19.01
C GLY A 380 -14.45 -2.37 -18.50
N GLY A 381 -13.44 -2.81 -17.75
CA GLY A 381 -12.39 -1.92 -17.26
C GLY A 381 -11.47 -1.45 -18.38
N ALA A 382 -10.93 -0.24 -18.29
CA ALA A 382 -9.91 0.23 -19.25
C ALA A 382 -8.58 -0.51 -19.05
N GLY A 383 -7.83 -0.71 -20.13
CA GLY A 383 -6.45 -1.16 -20.09
C GLY A 383 -5.50 -0.04 -19.66
N GLY A 384 -4.44 -0.38 -18.94
CA GLY A 384 -3.41 0.56 -18.52
C GLY A 384 -2.47 0.96 -19.66
N ALA A 385 -1.92 2.16 -19.61
CA ALA A 385 -0.91 2.59 -20.58
C ALA A 385 0.41 1.83 -20.40
N GLY A 386 1.13 1.62 -21.49
CA GLY A 386 2.51 1.16 -21.46
C GLY A 386 3.47 2.26 -21.01
N GLY A 387 4.55 1.86 -20.36
CA GLY A 387 5.60 2.74 -19.87
C GLY A 387 6.59 3.17 -20.95
N PHE A 388 7.28 4.26 -20.69
CA PHE A 388 8.31 4.80 -21.59
C PHE A 388 9.61 3.98 -21.49
N GLY A 389 10.29 3.76 -22.62
CA GLY A 389 11.63 3.17 -22.69
C GLY A 389 12.69 4.19 -23.11
N PHE A 390 13.66 4.47 -22.23
CA PHE A 390 14.85 5.26 -22.58
C PHE A 390 15.87 4.36 -23.27
N GLY A 391 16.09 4.55 -24.57
CA GLY A 391 17.06 3.79 -25.37
C GLY A 391 16.62 2.36 -25.73
N GLY A 392 15.59 1.83 -25.06
CA GLY A 392 14.90 0.60 -25.41
C GLY A 392 13.46 0.85 -25.87
N ALA A 393 12.75 -0.25 -26.12
CA ALA A 393 11.38 -0.20 -26.63
C ALA A 393 10.41 0.37 -25.58
N GLY A 394 9.36 1.03 -26.04
CA GLY A 394 8.24 1.40 -25.19
C GLY A 394 7.37 0.19 -24.82
N GLY A 395 6.73 0.22 -23.66
CA GLY A 395 5.86 -0.86 -23.20
C GLY A 395 4.54 -0.90 -23.97
N ALA A 396 3.96 -2.08 -24.19
CA ALA A 396 2.64 -2.18 -24.79
C ALA A 396 1.54 -1.68 -23.83
N GLY A 397 0.47 -1.11 -24.36
CA GLY A 397 -0.74 -0.82 -23.60
C GLY A 397 -1.57 -2.07 -23.33
N GLY A 398 -2.28 -2.09 -22.21
CA GLY A 398 -3.16 -3.19 -21.82
C GLY A 398 -4.46 -3.22 -22.61
N LEU A 399 -5.10 -4.39 -22.68
CA LEU A 399 -6.40 -4.55 -23.33
C LEU A 399 -7.52 -3.97 -22.47
N GLY A 400 -8.56 -3.45 -23.12
CA GLY A 400 -9.82 -3.11 -22.47
C GLY A 400 -10.66 -4.36 -22.17
N GLY A 401 -11.38 -4.32 -21.06
CA GLY A 401 -12.28 -5.37 -20.59
C GLY A 401 -13.58 -5.45 -21.38
N LYS A 402 -14.21 -6.62 -21.42
CA LYS A 402 -15.51 -6.80 -22.07
C LYS A 402 -16.65 -6.27 -21.19
N ALA A 403 -17.69 -5.75 -21.83
CA ALA A 403 -18.92 -5.33 -21.17
C ALA A 403 -19.86 -6.50 -20.86
N GLY A 404 -20.90 -6.21 -20.07
CA GLY A 404 -22.07 -7.09 -19.91
C GLY A 404 -23.03 -7.01 -21.10
N LEU A 405 -24.23 -7.56 -20.91
CA LEU A 405 -25.33 -7.42 -21.88
C LEU A 405 -25.65 -5.94 -22.15
N ILE A 406 -25.71 -5.16 -21.06
CA ILE A 406 -25.89 -3.71 -21.08
C ILE A 406 -24.66 -3.05 -20.45
N GLY A 407 -23.90 -2.33 -21.25
CA GLY A 407 -22.70 -1.61 -20.85
C GLY A 407 -21.71 -1.46 -21.99
N ASP A 408 -20.74 -0.58 -21.79
CA ASP A 408 -19.70 -0.29 -22.77
C ASP A 408 -18.46 -1.18 -22.55
N GLY A 409 -17.77 -1.53 -23.63
CA GLY A 409 -16.46 -2.16 -23.52
C GLY A 409 -15.42 -1.15 -23.02
N GLY A 410 -14.42 -1.63 -22.28
CA GLY A 410 -13.35 -0.78 -21.79
C GLY A 410 -12.40 -0.36 -22.92
N ASP A 411 -11.83 0.84 -22.83
CA ASP A 411 -10.81 1.29 -23.77
C ASP A 411 -9.49 0.51 -23.60
N GLY A 412 -8.77 0.29 -24.68
CA GLY A 412 -7.40 -0.21 -24.64
C GLY A 412 -6.41 0.88 -24.24
N GLY A 413 -5.35 0.51 -23.52
CA GLY A 413 -4.30 1.43 -23.10
C GLY A 413 -3.38 1.84 -24.26
N ALA A 414 -2.86 3.06 -24.23
CA ALA A 414 -1.85 3.49 -25.18
C ALA A 414 -0.52 2.74 -24.99
N GLY A 415 0.21 2.51 -26.08
CA GLY A 415 1.59 2.07 -26.01
C GLY A 415 2.51 3.20 -25.52
N GLY A 416 3.55 2.84 -24.78
CA GLY A 416 4.57 3.78 -24.33
C GLY A 416 5.57 4.12 -25.43
N ASN A 417 6.20 5.29 -25.35
CA ASN A 417 7.22 5.68 -26.34
C ASN A 417 8.55 4.96 -26.08
N GLY A 418 9.31 4.70 -27.14
CA GLY A 418 10.69 4.22 -27.08
C GLY A 418 11.63 5.19 -27.80
N THR A 419 12.72 5.62 -27.16
CA THR A 419 13.71 6.48 -27.84
C THR A 419 14.79 5.62 -28.49
N GLY A 420 14.93 5.69 -29.81
CA GLY A 420 15.94 4.91 -30.55
C GLY A 420 15.61 3.42 -30.72
N ALA A 421 14.41 3.02 -30.31
CA ALA A 421 13.87 1.67 -30.49
C ALA A 421 12.37 1.74 -30.83
N LYS A 422 11.71 0.60 -30.98
CA LYS A 422 10.30 0.53 -31.34
C LYS A 422 9.40 1.13 -30.24
N GLY A 423 8.38 1.88 -30.63
CA GLY A 423 7.30 2.28 -29.72
C GLY A 423 6.42 1.10 -29.30
N GLY A 424 5.79 1.19 -28.14
CA GLY A 424 4.87 0.17 -27.64
C GLY A 424 3.59 0.09 -28.48
N ASP A 425 3.03 -1.11 -28.62
CA ASP A 425 1.73 -1.27 -29.29
C ASP A 425 0.60 -0.78 -28.38
N GLY A 426 -0.42 -0.17 -28.96
CA GLY A 426 -1.66 0.16 -28.24
C GLY A 426 -2.51 -1.09 -28.01
N GLY A 427 -3.17 -1.17 -26.87
CA GLY A 427 -4.07 -2.27 -26.51
C GLY A 427 -5.39 -2.19 -27.28
N ALA A 428 -6.02 -3.34 -27.56
CA ALA A 428 -7.35 -3.36 -28.15
C ALA A 428 -8.42 -2.93 -27.13
N GLY A 429 -9.47 -2.27 -27.61
CA GLY A 429 -10.67 -2.00 -26.83
C GLY A 429 -11.52 -3.25 -26.63
N GLY A 430 -12.26 -3.30 -25.53
CA GLY A 430 -13.19 -4.37 -25.20
C GLY A 430 -14.50 -4.28 -25.98
N GLY A 431 -15.15 -5.42 -26.19
CA GLY A 431 -16.45 -5.48 -26.87
C GLY A 431 -17.64 -5.28 -25.93
N ALA A 432 -18.72 -4.73 -26.47
CA ALA A 432 -20.07 -4.76 -25.88
C ALA A 432 -20.93 -5.87 -26.53
N ILE A 433 -22.10 -6.18 -25.94
CA ILE A 433 -22.94 -7.33 -26.35
C ILE A 433 -24.30 -6.90 -26.94
N LEU A 434 -25.23 -6.39 -26.13
CA LEU A 434 -26.58 -6.02 -26.60
C LEU A 434 -26.77 -4.51 -26.66
N VAL A 435 -26.53 -3.81 -25.57
CA VAL A 435 -26.65 -2.34 -25.50
C VAL A 435 -25.35 -1.76 -24.98
N GLY A 436 -24.73 -0.87 -25.75
CA GLY A 436 -23.46 -0.24 -25.38
C GLY A 436 -22.43 -0.29 -26.51
N ASN A 437 -21.47 0.61 -26.44
CA ASN A 437 -20.42 0.77 -27.43
C ASN A 437 -19.23 -0.13 -27.12
N GLY A 438 -18.48 -0.52 -28.15
CA GLY A 438 -17.15 -1.10 -27.95
C GLY A 438 -16.17 -0.02 -27.50
N GLY A 439 -15.20 -0.39 -26.67
CA GLY A 439 -14.13 0.51 -26.25
C GLY A 439 -13.19 0.85 -27.41
N ASN A 440 -12.57 2.03 -27.36
CA ASN A 440 -11.57 2.44 -28.34
C ASN A 440 -10.27 1.63 -28.17
N GLY A 441 -9.54 1.42 -29.25
CA GLY A 441 -8.17 0.92 -29.20
C GLY A 441 -7.21 2.02 -28.74
N GLY A 442 -6.16 1.63 -28.03
CA GLY A 442 -5.11 2.54 -27.60
C GLY A 442 -4.21 2.99 -28.75
N ASN A 443 -3.68 4.20 -28.64
CA ASN A 443 -2.70 4.72 -29.61
C ASN A 443 -1.39 3.94 -29.54
N ALA A 444 -0.67 3.88 -30.66
CA ALA A 444 0.71 3.44 -30.68
C ALA A 444 1.62 4.39 -29.91
N GLY A 445 2.65 3.83 -29.27
CA GLY A 445 3.77 4.62 -28.78
C GLY A 445 4.67 5.07 -29.92
N SER A 446 5.28 6.24 -29.78
CA SER A 446 6.26 6.73 -30.75
C SER A 446 7.60 5.99 -30.61
N GLY A 447 8.28 5.78 -31.74
CA GLY A 447 9.59 5.14 -31.78
C GLY A 447 10.09 4.96 -33.21
N THR A 448 11.15 4.16 -33.38
CA THR A 448 11.71 3.83 -34.70
C THR A 448 11.74 2.32 -34.90
N PRO A 449 10.66 1.70 -35.45
CA PRO A 449 9.40 2.34 -35.86
C PRO A 449 8.44 2.62 -34.69
N ASN A 450 7.33 3.33 -34.95
CA ASN A 450 6.23 3.43 -33.99
C ASN A 450 5.68 2.04 -33.63
N GLY A 451 4.92 1.99 -32.54
CA GLY A 451 4.06 0.86 -32.26
C GLY A 451 2.93 0.70 -33.28
N SER A 452 2.16 -0.36 -33.10
CA SER A 452 0.90 -0.58 -33.80
C SER A 452 -0.24 0.03 -33.00
N ALA A 453 -1.20 0.65 -33.67
CA ALA A 453 -2.43 1.08 -33.04
C ALA A 453 -3.28 -0.11 -32.58
N GLY A 454 -3.91 0.02 -31.42
CA GLY A 454 -4.89 -0.94 -30.94
C GLY A 454 -6.17 -0.91 -31.76
N THR A 455 -6.83 -2.06 -31.90
CA THR A 455 -8.14 -2.13 -32.57
C THR A 455 -9.27 -1.69 -31.64
N GLY A 456 -10.26 -0.99 -32.16
CA GLY A 456 -11.50 -0.73 -31.43
C GLY A 456 -12.29 -2.02 -31.20
N GLY A 457 -12.99 -2.10 -30.07
CA GLY A 457 -13.88 -3.20 -29.73
C GLY A 457 -15.20 -3.15 -30.52
N ALA A 458 -15.85 -4.30 -30.68
CA ALA A 458 -17.17 -4.37 -31.31
C ALA A 458 -18.24 -3.73 -30.41
N GLY A 459 -19.14 -2.95 -31.01
CA GLY A 459 -20.36 -2.48 -30.34
C GLY A 459 -21.38 -3.59 -30.17
N GLY A 460 -22.32 -3.39 -29.24
CA GLY A 460 -23.48 -4.27 -29.13
C GLY A 460 -24.46 -4.07 -30.28
N LEU A 461 -25.53 -4.87 -30.31
CA LEU A 461 -26.63 -4.72 -31.28
C LEU A 461 -27.17 -3.29 -31.33
N LEU A 462 -27.26 -2.64 -30.17
CA LEU A 462 -27.60 -1.24 -29.98
C LEU A 462 -26.37 -0.48 -29.45
N GLY A 463 -25.37 -0.32 -30.33
CA GLY A 463 -24.13 0.36 -30.01
C GLY A 463 -23.26 0.61 -31.24
N LYS A 464 -22.19 1.37 -31.06
CA LYS A 464 -21.16 1.60 -32.08
C LYS A 464 -19.90 0.81 -31.76
N ASN A 465 -19.16 0.42 -32.79
CA ASN A 465 -17.79 -0.07 -32.60
C ASN A 465 -16.91 1.06 -32.06
N GLY A 466 -15.95 0.69 -31.22
CA GLY A 466 -14.88 1.59 -30.82
C GLY A 466 -14.00 1.97 -32.01
N MET A 467 -13.35 3.11 -31.91
CA MET A 467 -12.37 3.54 -32.91
C MET A 467 -11.05 2.80 -32.72
N ASN A 468 -10.32 2.56 -33.81
CA ASN A 468 -8.93 2.13 -33.69
C ASN A 468 -8.08 3.28 -33.14
N GLY A 469 -7.01 2.94 -32.44
CA GLY A 469 -6.02 3.91 -32.00
C GLY A 469 -5.33 4.61 -33.17
N LEU A 470 -4.63 5.68 -32.84
CA LEU A 470 -3.76 6.39 -33.77
C LEU A 470 -2.38 5.70 -33.87
N PRO A 471 -1.73 5.75 -35.05
CA PRO A 471 -0.42 5.16 -35.30
C PRO A 471 0.76 5.95 -34.73
#